data_AF-A0A9E6AFZ1-F1
#
_entry.id   AF-A0A9E6AFZ1-F1
#
_cell.length_a   1.000
_cell.length_b   1.000
_cell.length_c   1.000
_cell.angle_alpha   90.00
_cell.angle_beta   90.00
_cell.angle_gamma   90.00
#
_symmetry.space_group_name_H-M   'P 1'
#
loop_
_entity.id
_entity.type
_entity.pdbx_description
1 polymer ?
#
loop_
_entity_poly.entity_id
_entity_poly.type
_entity_poly.pdbx_seq_one_letter_code
_entity_poly.pdbx_strand_id
1 'polypeptide(L)'
;MPKYNRNFTLSLQDIDQIETALRTQKNRLSERRLALLNGQKPEEINIVEAELVDIADLLGRLHDQKIFYRPETIGEAPYVSG
;
A
#
# COMPACT_ATOMS: atom_id res chain seq x y z
N MET A 1 -19.01 -0.02 27.29
CA MET A 1 -18.16 0.43 26.18
C MET A 1 -18.13 -0.64 25.12
N PRO A 2 -18.34 -0.32 23.83
CA PRO A 2 -18.17 -1.30 22.77
C PRO A 2 -16.72 -1.79 22.72
N LYS A 3 -16.52 -3.11 22.72
CA LYS A 3 -15.20 -3.76 22.66
C LYS A 3 -14.93 -4.14 21.21
N TYR A 4 -13.79 -3.72 20.68
CA TYR A 4 -13.39 -4.09 19.33
C TYR A 4 -13.11 -5.58 19.22
N ASN A 5 -13.56 -6.18 18.12
CA ASN A 5 -13.19 -7.54 17.77
C ASN A 5 -11.73 -7.55 17.33
N ARG A 6 -10.91 -8.39 17.96
CA ARG A 6 -9.48 -8.58 17.62
C ARG A 6 -9.25 -9.79 16.73
N ASN A 7 -10.27 -10.60 16.50
CA ASN A 7 -10.21 -11.74 15.60
C ASN A 7 -10.63 -11.28 14.21
N PHE A 8 -9.64 -11.11 13.33
CA PHE A 8 -9.87 -10.81 11.92
C PHE A 8 -9.91 -12.13 11.16
N THR A 9 -11.05 -12.44 10.56
CA THR A 9 -11.18 -13.58 9.65
C THR A 9 -11.13 -13.05 8.22
N LEU A 10 -9.92 -12.98 7.67
CA LEU A 10 -9.67 -12.60 6.28
C LEU A 10 -9.05 -13.80 5.56
N SER A 11 -9.61 -14.17 4.41
CA SER A 11 -8.99 -15.13 3.52
C SER A 11 -7.86 -14.49 2.71
N LEU A 12 -7.02 -15.32 2.08
CA LEU A 12 -5.98 -14.81 1.16
C LEU A 12 -6.59 -14.01 0.00
N GLN A 13 -7.76 -14.44 -0.50
CA GLN A 13 -8.48 -13.73 -1.55
C GLN A 13 -8.96 -12.35 -1.08
N ASP A 14 -9.44 -12.23 0.16
CA ASP A 14 -9.85 -10.93 0.72
C ASP A 14 -8.64 -9.99 0.83
N ILE A 15 -7.49 -10.51 1.24
CA ILE A 15 -6.25 -9.74 1.34
C ILE A 15 -5.81 -9.24 -0.05
N ASP A 16 -5.84 -10.09 -1.06
CA ASP A 16 -5.49 -9.69 -2.44
C ASP A 16 -6.45 -8.64 -3.00
N GLN A 17 -7.76 -8.76 -2.69
CA GLN A 17 -8.74 -7.75 -3.07
C GLN A 17 -8.47 -6.40 -2.38
N ILE A 18 -8.16 -6.43 -1.07
CA ILE A 18 -7.79 -5.23 -0.31
C ILE A 18 -6.53 -4.60 -0.91
N GLU A 19 -5.50 -5.40 -1.21
CA GLU A 19 -4.26 -4.90 -1.81
C GLU A 19 -4.52 -4.26 -3.19
N THR A 20 -5.35 -4.89 -4.02
CA THR A 20 -5.74 -4.35 -5.33
C THR A 20 -6.46 -3.01 -5.17
N ALA A 21 -7.42 -2.91 -4.25
CA ALA A 21 -8.14 -1.68 -3.97
C ALA A 21 -7.21 -0.57 -3.47
N LEU A 22 -6.27 -0.88 -2.57
CA LEU A 22 -5.26 0.05 -2.08
C LEU A 22 -4.34 0.55 -3.20
N ARG A 23 -3.92 -0.34 -4.11
CA ARG A 23 -3.11 0.05 -5.29
C ARG A 23 -3.89 0.98 -6.22
N THR A 24 -5.17 0.69 -6.47
CA THR A 24 -6.04 1.57 -7.28
C THR A 24 -6.22 2.94 -6.63
N GLN A 25 -6.47 2.98 -5.32
CA GLN A 25 -6.62 4.25 -4.59
C GLN A 25 -5.31 5.05 -4.59
N LYS A 26 -4.15 4.40 -4.39
CA LYS A 26 -2.84 5.03 -4.50
C LYS A 26 -2.66 5.71 -5.86
N ASN A 27 -2.99 5.01 -6.95
CA ASN A 27 -2.87 5.57 -8.30
C ASN A 27 -3.76 6.80 -8.49
N ARG A 28 -5.02 6.72 -8.03
CA ARG A 28 -5.96 7.84 -8.08
C ARG A 28 -5.46 9.07 -7.28
N LEU A 29 -4.90 8.84 -6.10
CA LEU A 29 -4.34 9.92 -5.28
C LEU A 29 -3.10 10.53 -5.90
N SER A 30 -2.24 9.72 -6.53
CA SER A 30 -1.08 10.20 -7.29
C SER A 30 -1.50 11.10 -8.45
N GLU A 31 -2.52 10.71 -9.21
CA GLU A 31 -3.10 11.55 -10.28
C GLU A 31 -3.67 12.86 -9.73
N ARG A 32 -4.41 12.79 -8.61
CA ARG A 32 -4.95 13.97 -7.93
C ARG A 32 -3.82 14.90 -7.46
N ARG A 33 -2.75 14.35 -6.87
CA ARG A 33 -1.58 15.12 -6.44
C ARG A 33 -0.95 15.88 -7.60
N LEU A 34 -0.77 15.22 -8.76
CA LEU A 34 -0.26 15.86 -9.98
C LEU A 34 -1.16 17.02 -10.43
N ALA A 35 -2.48 16.83 -10.42
CA ALA A 35 -3.42 17.90 -10.76
C ALA A 35 -3.35 19.09 -9.78
N LEU A 36 -3.19 18.82 -8.47
CA LEU A 36 -3.08 19.86 -7.44
C LEU A 36 -1.76 20.64 -7.51
N LEU A 37 -0.66 19.98 -7.88
CA LEU A 37 0.63 20.65 -8.11
C LEU A 37 0.52 21.69 -9.23
N ASN A 38 -0.19 21.38 -10.31
CA ASN A 38 -0.47 22.33 -11.40
C ASN A 38 -1.35 23.50 -10.94
N GLY A 39 -2.27 23.26 -10.01
CA GLY A 39 -3.16 24.27 -9.44
C GLY A 39 -2.59 25.06 -8.25
N GLN A 40 -1.35 24.79 -7.83
CA GLN A 40 -0.65 25.44 -6.70
C GLN A 40 -1.48 25.53 -5.41
N LYS A 41 -2.10 24.41 -4.99
CA LYS A 41 -2.90 24.33 -3.76
C LYS A 41 -2.17 23.56 -2.64
N PRO A 42 -1.27 24.20 -1.88
CA PRO A 42 -0.34 23.51 -0.96
C PRO A 42 -1.05 22.74 0.16
N GLU A 43 -2.15 23.26 0.72
CA GLU A 43 -2.86 22.56 1.78
C GLU A 43 -3.53 21.27 1.30
N GLU A 44 -4.14 21.29 0.11
CA GLU A 44 -4.74 20.09 -0.49
C GLU A 44 -3.67 19.06 -0.86
N ILE A 45 -2.48 19.51 -1.29
CA ILE A 45 -1.34 18.63 -1.60
C ILE A 45 -0.88 17.89 -0.33
N ASN A 46 -0.69 18.59 0.78
CA ASN A 46 -0.24 17.98 2.04
C ASN A 46 -1.20 16.89 2.53
N ILE A 47 -2.51 17.10 2.40
CA ILE A 47 -3.53 16.11 2.77
C ILE A 47 -3.40 14.85 1.90
N VAL A 48 -3.26 15.03 0.58
CA VAL A 48 -3.11 13.89 -0.35
C VAL A 48 -1.79 13.16 -0.13
N GLU A 49 -0.71 13.87 0.21
CA GLU A 49 0.58 13.26 0.53
C GLU A 49 0.51 12.42 1.81
N ALA A 50 -0.17 12.91 2.86
CA ALA A 50 -0.38 12.12 4.07
C ALA A 50 -1.14 10.82 3.79
N GLU A 51 -2.22 10.89 3.00
CA GLU A 51 -3.01 9.71 2.62
C GLU A 51 -2.18 8.71 1.76
N LEU A 52 -1.32 9.23 0.88
CA LEU A 52 -0.40 8.40 0.08
C LEU A 52 0.61 7.64 0.95
N VAL A 53 1.15 8.29 1.98
CA VAL A 53 2.07 7.67 2.94
C VAL A 53 1.36 6.55 3.70
N ASP A 54 0.17 6.80 4.23
CA ASP A 54 -0.59 5.79 4.98
C ASP A 54 -0.91 4.55 4.14
N ILE A 55 -1.29 4.74 2.86
CA ILE A 55 -1.55 3.63 1.93
C ILE A 55 -0.25 2.89 1.58
N ALA A 56 0.85 3.60 1.37
CA ALA A 56 2.14 2.99 1.08
C ALA A 56 2.61 2.11 2.25
N ASP A 57 2.49 2.60 3.49
CA ASP A 57 2.85 1.85 4.70
C ASP A 57 1.96 0.62 4.89
N LEU A 58 0.66 0.72 4.63
CA LEU A 58 -0.24 -0.43 4.70
C LEU A 58 0.09 -1.47 3.62
N LEU A 59 0.34 -1.04 2.39
CA LEU A 59 0.76 -1.94 1.30
C LEU A 59 2.09 -2.64 1.64
N GLY A 60 3.05 -1.93 2.24
CA GLY A 60 4.30 -2.52 2.73
C GLY A 60 4.06 -3.61 3.76
N ARG A 61 3.23 -3.34 4.78
CA ARG A 61 2.88 -4.35 5.80
C ARG A 61 2.18 -5.57 5.21
N LEU A 62 1.29 -5.38 4.22
CA LEU A 62 0.64 -6.50 3.51
C LEU A 62 1.65 -7.31 2.69
N HIS A 63 2.57 -6.62 2.01
CA HIS A 63 3.63 -7.25 1.23
C HIS A 63 4.55 -8.11 2.10
N ASP A 64 4.93 -7.63 3.29
CA ASP A 64 5.80 -8.34 4.23
C ASP A 64 5.19 -9.65 4.77
N GLN A 65 3.87 -9.83 4.66
CA GLN A 65 3.22 -11.10 5.03
C GLN A 65 3.34 -12.18 3.95
N LYS A 66 3.80 -11.84 2.73
CA LYS A 66 3.88 -12.79 1.61
C LYS A 66 5.16 -13.62 1.67
N ILE A 67 5.04 -14.91 1.37
CA ILE A 67 6.19 -15.79 1.16
C ILE A 67 6.60 -15.67 -0.30
N PHE A 68 7.72 -15.00 -0.57
CA PHE A 68 8.27 -14.86 -1.91
C PHE A 68 9.17 -16.04 -2.24
N TYR A 69 9.05 -16.56 -3.47
CA TYR A 69 10.00 -17.55 -3.97
C TYR A 69 11.41 -16.96 -3.99
N ARG A 70 12.36 -17.68 -3.38
CA ARG A 70 13.78 -17.37 -3.44
C ARG A 70 14.51 -18.60 -4.00
N PRO A 71 15.18 -18.50 -5.17
CA PRO A 71 15.93 -19.63 -5.70
C PRO A 71 17.12 -19.95 -4.79
N GLU A 72 17.20 -21.19 -4.31
CA GLU A 72 18.22 -21.68 -3.36
C GLU A 72 19.64 -21.65 -3.94
N THR A 73 19.76 -21.67 -5.27
CA THR A 73 21.04 -21.72 -5.99
C THR A 73 21.80 -20.39 -6.00
N ILE A 74 21.17 -19.29 -5.57
CA ILE A 74 21.75 -17.95 -5.58
C ILE A 74 21.89 -17.46 -4.14
N GLY A 75 22.85 -18.03 -3.41
CA GLY A 75 23.06 -17.79 -1.98
C GLY A 75 23.33 -16.33 -1.58
N GLU A 76 23.73 -15.46 -2.51
CA GLU A 76 24.20 -14.09 -2.21
C GLU A 76 23.76 -12.99 -3.19
N ALA A 77 22.93 -13.25 -4.20
CA ALA A 77 22.53 -12.16 -5.11
C ALA A 77 21.46 -11.26 -4.47
N PRO A 78 21.55 -9.93 -4.68
CA PRO A 78 20.58 -8.97 -4.16
C PRO A 78 19.17 -9.24 -4.71
N TYR A 79 18.18 -9.18 -3.82
CA TYR A 79 16.78 -9.26 -4.17
C TYR A 79 16.39 -8.06 -5.05
N VAL A 80 15.80 -8.32 -6.21
CA VAL A 80 15.23 -7.30 -7.10
C VAL A 80 13.71 -7.45 -7.04
N SER A 81 13.03 -6.56 -6.33
CA SER A 81 11.58 -6.37 -6.45
C SER A 81 11.30 -5.36 -7.56
N GLY A 82 10.26 -5.64 -8.36
CA GLY A 82 9.72 -4.74 -9.39
C GLY A 82 8.48 -4.00 -8.93
#